data_AF-A0A231P6U2-F1
#
_entry.id   AF-A0A231P6U2-F1
#
_cell.length_a   1.000
_cell.length_b   1.000
_cell.length_c   1.000
_cell.angle_alpha   90.00
_cell.angle_beta   90.00
_cell.angle_gamma   90.00
#
_symmetry.space_group_name_H-M   'P 1'
#
loop_
_entity.id
_entity.type
_entity.pdbx_description
1 polymer ?
#
loop_
_entity_poly.entity_id
_entity_poly.type
_entity_poly.pdbx_seq_one_letter_code
_entity_poly.pdbx_strand_id
1 'polypeptide(L)'
;MVPPADASGLAPYVAMAELFVSGRIDAVGFEAGFWAEFRGLRGISDREFAVLNELFYVVEDFVADAAARDPGDVTEVELLAGARRFLAACRGL
;
A
#
# COMPACT_ATOMS: atom_id res chain seq x y z
N MET A 1 17.72 16.39 9.85
CA MET A 1 16.64 16.19 10.83
C MET A 1 16.35 14.71 10.85
N VAL A 2 16.62 14.03 11.97
CA VAL A 2 16.26 12.62 12.13
C VAL A 2 14.76 12.60 12.47
N PRO A 3 13.91 11.86 11.75
CA PRO A 3 12.50 11.75 12.12
C PRO A 3 12.40 11.20 13.56
N PRO A 4 11.41 11.64 14.36
CA PRO A 4 11.25 11.14 15.72
C PRO A 4 11.17 9.61 15.70
N ALA A 5 11.84 8.97 16.68
CA ALA A 5 12.03 7.52 16.78
C ALA A 5 10.72 6.71 16.95
N ASP A 6 9.57 7.39 17.02
CA ASP A 6 8.27 6.82 17.37
C ASP A 6 7.26 6.86 16.20
N ALA A 7 7.62 7.44 15.05
CA ALA A 7 6.76 7.41 13.88
C ALA A 7 6.97 6.11 13.11
N SER A 8 5.96 5.23 13.11
CA SER A 8 5.98 3.98 12.34
C SER A 8 6.34 4.26 10.89
N GLY A 9 7.27 3.45 10.33
CA GLY A 9 7.63 3.52 8.91
C GLY A 9 6.44 3.23 7.97
N LEU A 10 5.35 2.69 8.51
CA LEU A 10 4.11 2.43 7.79
C LEU A 10 3.15 3.62 7.73
N ALA A 11 3.38 4.68 8.51
CA ALA A 11 2.42 5.79 8.64
C ALA A 11 2.01 6.42 7.28
N PRO A 12 2.93 6.66 6.31
CA PRO A 12 2.55 7.18 4.99
C PRO A 12 1.63 6.21 4.24
N TYR A 13 1.93 4.92 4.29
CA TYR A 13 1.15 3.87 3.63
C TYR A 13 -0.22 3.68 4.27
N VAL A 14 -0.30 3.79 5.60
CA VAL A 14 -1.58 3.73 6.35
C VAL A 14 -2.47 4.89 5.93
N ALA A 15 -1.98 6.13 5.96
CA ALA A 15 -2.75 7.30 5.57
C ALA A 15 -3.26 7.19 4.12
N MET A 16 -2.42 6.71 3.21
CA MET A 16 -2.78 6.51 1.81
C MET A 16 -3.80 5.39 1.61
N ALA A 17 -3.65 4.26 2.31
CA ALA A 17 -4.62 3.17 2.28
C ALA A 17 -5.99 3.60 2.84
N GLU A 18 -6.02 4.45 3.87
CA GLU A 18 -7.27 5.04 4.38
C GLU A 18 -7.97 5.94 3.36
N LEU A 19 -7.20 6.77 2.64
CA LEU A 19 -7.74 7.59 1.55
C LEU A 19 -8.33 6.73 0.43
N PHE A 20 -7.65 5.66 0.04
CA PHE A 20 -8.14 4.75 -1.00
C PHE A 20 -9.39 3.98 -0.53
N VAL A 21 -9.35 3.40 0.68
CA VAL A 21 -10.48 2.63 1.23
C VAL A 21 -11.73 3.49 1.44
N SER A 22 -11.56 4.79 1.72
CA SER A 22 -12.66 5.76 1.82
C SER A 22 -13.11 6.35 0.48
N GLY A 23 -12.49 5.96 -0.64
CA GLY A 23 -12.83 6.46 -1.99
C GLY A 23 -12.42 7.90 -2.24
N ARG A 24 -11.47 8.44 -1.46
CA ARG A 24 -10.94 9.81 -1.62
C ARG A 24 -9.85 9.89 -2.68
N ILE A 25 -9.22 8.77 -3.00
CA ILE A 25 -8.34 8.56 -4.15
C ILE A 25 -8.79 7.28 -4.87
N ASP A 26 -8.52 7.18 -6.16
CA ASP A 26 -8.79 6.00 -6.97
C ASP A 26 -7.60 5.01 -6.94
N ALA A 27 -7.76 3.87 -7.61
CA ALA A 27 -6.77 2.80 -7.66
C ALA A 27 -5.42 3.27 -8.25
N VAL A 28 -5.48 4.05 -9.33
CA VAL A 28 -4.29 4.60 -10.00
C VAL A 28 -3.57 5.62 -9.12
N GLY A 29 -4.33 6.48 -8.44
CA GLY A 29 -3.77 7.43 -7.48
C GLY A 29 -3.14 6.75 -6.28
N PHE A 30 -3.75 5.65 -5.79
CA PHE A 30 -3.19 4.82 -4.73
C PHE A 30 -1.88 4.15 -5.15
N GLU A 31 -1.83 3.51 -6.32
CA GLU A 31 -0.63 2.88 -6.88
C GLU A 31 0.50 3.91 -7.05
N ALA A 32 0.21 5.05 -7.69
CA ALA A 32 1.21 6.10 -7.92
C ALA A 32 1.78 6.66 -6.61
N GLY A 33 0.92 6.87 -5.60
CA GLY A 33 1.34 7.30 -4.27
C GLY A 33 2.19 6.24 -3.56
N PHE A 34 1.83 4.96 -3.67
CA PHE A 34 2.60 3.86 -3.11
C PHE A 34 4.03 3.86 -3.64
N TRP A 35 4.21 3.94 -4.96
CA TRP A 35 5.55 3.97 -5.57
C TRP A 35 6.35 5.24 -5.26
N ALA A 36 5.69 6.36 -5.04
CA ALA A 36 6.36 7.59 -4.60
C ALA A 36 6.97 7.42 -3.20
N GLU A 37 6.20 6.89 -2.25
CA GLU A 37 6.65 6.62 -0.88
C GLU A 37 7.69 5.49 -0.83
N PHE A 38 7.46 4.40 -1.57
CA PHE A 38 8.32 3.22 -1.57
C PHE A 38 9.75 3.51 -2.04
N ARG A 39 9.93 4.39 -3.04
CA ARG A 39 11.25 4.84 -3.49
C ARG A 39 12.05 5.55 -2.39
N GLY A 40 11.36 6.22 -1.48
CA GLY A 40 11.93 6.93 -0.34
C GLY A 40 12.03 6.11 0.95
N LEU A 41 11.61 4.84 0.94
CA LEU A 41 11.47 4.04 2.16
C LEU A 41 12.79 3.92 2.93
N ARG A 42 12.79 4.39 4.18
CA ARG A 42 13.93 4.32 5.11
C ARG A 42 13.40 4.12 6.53
N GLY A 43 14.18 3.46 7.39
CA GLY A 43 13.86 3.35 8.82
C GLY A 43 12.67 2.47 9.16
N ILE A 44 12.29 1.53 8.29
CA ILE A 44 11.26 0.53 8.57
C ILE A 44 11.87 -0.68 9.28
N SER A 45 11.19 -1.21 10.31
CA SER A 45 11.59 -2.45 10.98
C SER A 45 11.25 -3.69 10.15
N ASP A 46 11.91 -4.83 10.41
CA ASP A 46 11.60 -6.09 9.70
C ASP A 46 10.14 -6.52 9.86
N ARG A 47 9.55 -6.27 11.03
CA ARG A 47 8.15 -6.61 11.32
C ARG A 47 7.19 -5.73 10.51
N GLU A 48 7.47 -4.44 10.40
CA GLU A 48 6.69 -3.52 9.57
C GLU A 48 6.89 -3.83 8.08
N PHE A 49 8.13 -4.13 7.66
CA PHE A 49 8.44 -4.50 6.29
C PHE A 49 7.67 -5.76 5.88
N ALA A 50 7.57 -6.77 6.74
CA ALA A 50 6.77 -7.96 6.47
C ALA A 50 5.28 -7.63 6.18
N VAL A 51 4.69 -6.68 6.92
CA VAL A 51 3.32 -6.22 6.68
C VAL A 51 3.21 -5.42 5.37
N LEU A 52 4.19 -4.55 5.09
CA LEU A 52 4.21 -3.76 3.85
C LEU A 52 4.45 -4.63 2.61
N ASN A 53 5.23 -5.70 2.74
CA ASN A 53 5.62 -6.57 1.63
C ASN A 53 4.41 -7.31 1.03
N GLU A 54 3.41 -7.66 1.85
CA GLU A 54 2.15 -8.21 1.36
C GLU A 54 1.37 -7.19 0.51
N LEU A 55 1.35 -5.92 0.93
CA LEU A 55 0.73 -4.85 0.14
C LEU A 55 1.51 -4.57 -1.14
N PHE A 56 2.85 -4.63 -1.09
CA PHE A 56 3.73 -4.43 -2.23
C PHE A 56 3.34 -5.33 -3.41
N TYR A 57 3.20 -6.65 -3.18
CA TYR A 57 2.85 -7.57 -4.27
C TYR A 57 1.47 -7.28 -4.87
N VAL A 58 0.50 -6.90 -4.05
CA VAL A 58 -0.83 -6.54 -4.55
C VAL A 58 -0.79 -5.28 -5.42
N VAL A 59 0.07 -4.31 -5.07
CA VAL A 59 0.26 -3.09 -5.87
C VAL A 59 1.08 -3.39 -7.14
N GLU A 60 2.10 -4.24 -7.05
CA GLU A 60 2.94 -4.67 -8.18
C GLU A 60 2.12 -5.38 -9.26
N ASP A 61 1.18 -6.24 -8.86
CA ASP A 61 0.35 -7.01 -9.77
C ASP A 61 -0.88 -6.22 -10.27
N PHE A 62 -1.10 -4.99 -9.81
CA PHE A 62 -2.28 -4.21 -10.20
C PHE A 62 -2.19 -3.68 -11.63
N VAL A 63 -3.24 -3.93 -12.41
CA VAL A 63 -3.37 -3.40 -13.77
C VAL A 63 -4.72 -2.69 -13.93
N ALA A 64 -4.64 -1.37 -14.11
CA ALA A 64 -5.81 -0.51 -14.21
C ALA A 64 -6.65 -0.76 -15.48
N ASP A 65 -6.00 -1.03 -16.60
CA ASP A 65 -6.68 -1.28 -17.87
C ASP A 65 -7.21 -2.72 -17.95
N ALA A 66 -8.53 -2.87 -17.94
CA ALA A 66 -9.19 -4.16 -18.04
C ALA A 66 -8.88 -4.92 -19.34
N ALA A 67 -8.60 -4.21 -20.44
CA ALA A 67 -8.28 -4.84 -21.71
C ALA A 67 -6.82 -5.33 -21.79
N ALA A 68 -5.96 -4.80 -20.91
CA ALA A 68 -4.54 -5.17 -20.82
C ALA A 68 -4.27 -6.22 -19.73
N ARG A 69 -5.30 -6.64 -18.98
CA ARG A 69 -5.16 -7.60 -17.88
C ARG A 69 -4.99 -9.04 -18.36
N ASP A 70 -3.96 -9.69 -17.83
CA ASP A 70 -3.70 -11.12 -17.95
C ASP A 70 -4.27 -11.91 -16.76
N PRO A 71 -4.47 -13.24 -16.89
CA PRO A 71 -4.83 -14.09 -15.77
C PRO A 71 -3.77 -14.04 -14.67
N GLY A 72 -4.13 -13.48 -13.52
CA GLY A 72 -3.23 -13.30 -12.38
C GLY A 72 -3.10 -11.84 -11.96
N ASP A 73 -3.42 -10.89 -12.84
CA ASP A 73 -3.37 -9.47 -12.53
C ASP A 73 -4.43 -9.08 -11.51
N VAL A 74 -4.02 -8.21 -10.58
CA VAL A 74 -4.89 -7.66 -9.54
C VAL A 74 -5.84 -6.63 -10.15
N THR A 75 -7.12 -6.82 -9.88
CA THR A 75 -8.16 -5.84 -10.19
C THR A 75 -8.21 -4.72 -9.15
N GLU A 76 -8.91 -3.62 -9.46
CA GLU A 76 -9.17 -2.56 -8.47
C GLU A 76 -9.90 -3.09 -7.22
N VAL A 77 -10.81 -4.05 -7.38
CA VAL A 77 -11.54 -4.66 -6.25
C VAL A 77 -10.59 -5.45 -5.35
N GLU A 78 -9.66 -6.19 -5.94
CA GLU A 78 -8.65 -6.95 -5.22
C GLU A 78 -7.59 -6.04 -4.58
N LEU A 79 -7.20 -4.96 -5.25
CA LEU A 79 -6.35 -3.91 -4.69
C LEU A 79 -7.00 -3.28 -3.46
N LEU A 80 -8.29 -2.94 -3.54
CA LEU A 80 -9.06 -2.42 -2.41
C LEU A 80 -9.14 -3.42 -1.26
N ALA A 81 -9.30 -4.72 -1.55
CA ALA A 81 -9.24 -5.78 -0.55
C ALA A 81 -7.84 -5.91 0.07
N GLY A 82 -6.78 -5.77 -0.73
CA GLY A 82 -5.39 -5.72 -0.27
C GLY A 82 -5.14 -4.55 0.69
N ALA A 83 -5.55 -3.34 0.33
CA ALA A 83 -5.44 -2.16 1.18
C ALA A 83 -6.17 -2.32 2.53
N ARG A 84 -7.37 -2.94 2.53
CA ARG A 84 -8.11 -3.26 3.77
C ARG A 84 -7.37 -4.29 4.63
N ARG A 85 -6.80 -5.33 4.03
CA ARG A 85 -6.00 -6.34 4.75
C ARG A 85 -4.75 -5.72 5.38
N PHE A 86 -4.08 -4.84 4.65
CA PHE A 86 -2.95 -4.07 5.16
C PHE A 86 -3.34 -3.23 6.38
N LEU A 87 -4.42 -2.45 6.31
CA LEU A 87 -4.90 -1.66 7.45
C LEU A 87 -5.25 -2.53 8.68
N ALA A 88 -5.82 -3.72 8.45
CA ALA A 88 -6.10 -4.66 9.54
C ALA A 88 -4.82 -5.22 10.16
N ALA A 89 -3.81 -5.57 9.35
CA ALA A 89 -2.52 -6.06 9.83
C ALA A 89 -1.77 -5.00 10.65
N CYS A 90 -1.81 -3.73 10.25
CA CYS A 90 -1.20 -2.62 10.99
C CYS A 90 -1.79 -2.43 12.39
N ARG A 91 -3.06 -2.80 12.63
CA ARG A 91 -3.69 -2.73 13.96
C ARG A 91 -3.21 -3.81 14.92
N GLY A 92 -2.58 -4.87 14.40
CA GLY A 92 -2.01 -5.98 15.17
C GLY A 92 -0.50 -5.88 15.40
N LEU A 93 0.13 -4.79 14.95
CA LEU A 93 1.54 -4.49 15.23
C LEU A 93 1.73 -4.03 16.67
#